data_AF-A0A4U5PAH2-F1
#
_entry.id   AF-A0A4U5PAH2-F1
#
_cell.length_a   1.000
_cell.length_b   1.000
_cell.length_c   1.000
_cell.angle_alpha   90.00
_cell.angle_beta   90.00
_cell.angle_gamma   90.00
#
_symmetry.space_group_name_H-M   'P 1'
#
loop_
_entity.id
_entity.type
_entity.pdbx_description
1 polymer ?
#
loop_
_entity_poly.entity_id
_entity_poly.type
_entity_poly.pdbx_seq_one_letter_code
_entity_poly.pdbx_strand_id
1 'polypeptide(L)'
;MLSGEAPFATGVNDTPSEILARVGEGRFAMSGGNWNKVSDLAKDLVRRMLHVDPSKRLPARQILQHPWIVQRHQLPNTTLHYSQKPSAIKGAIDSTYRAIESAANPAPLCPVNASALAQRRRQHRVKSISGNAKMVA
;
A
#
# COMPACT_ATOMS: atom_id res chain seq x y z
N MET A 1 4.60 -13.26 -10.65
CA MET A 1 5.31 -14.49 -11.08
C MET A 1 4.41 -15.72 -11.00
N LEU A 2 3.87 -16.10 -9.83
CA LEU A 2 3.01 -17.30 -9.72
C LEU A 2 1.58 -17.10 -10.25
N SER A 3 0.95 -15.97 -9.93
CA SER A 3 -0.39 -15.63 -10.44
C SER A 3 -0.36 -15.12 -11.88
N GLY A 4 0.67 -14.37 -12.24
CA GLY A 4 0.72 -13.57 -13.47
C GLY A 4 0.14 -12.16 -13.32
N GLU A 5 -0.20 -11.76 -12.10
CA GLU A 5 -0.89 -10.51 -11.79
C GLU A 5 -0.25 -9.82 -10.58
N ALA A 6 -0.45 -8.51 -10.43
CA ALA A 6 -0.04 -7.77 -9.25
C ALA A 6 -0.99 -8.10 -8.07
N PRO A 7 -0.49 -8.25 -6.83
CA PRO A 7 -1.30 -8.76 -5.72
C PRO A 7 -2.35 -7.77 -5.18
N PHE A 8 -2.13 -6.45 -5.31
CA PHE A 8 -2.97 -5.43 -4.66
C PHE A 8 -3.59 -4.41 -5.63
N ALA A 9 -2.98 -4.19 -6.79
CA ALA A 9 -3.55 -3.42 -7.89
C ALA A 9 -4.15 -4.39 -8.91
N THR A 10 -5.46 -4.62 -8.81
CA THR A 10 -6.22 -5.60 -9.58
C THR A 10 -7.06 -4.98 -10.68
N GLY A 11 -7.42 -3.70 -10.55
CA GLY A 11 -8.24 -2.94 -11.50
C GLY A 11 -7.42 -1.94 -12.32
N VAL A 12 -7.82 -1.72 -13.57
CA VAL A 12 -7.19 -0.73 -14.48
C VAL A 12 -7.34 0.71 -13.93
N ASN A 13 -8.36 0.95 -13.12
CA ASN A 13 -8.69 2.25 -12.53
C ASN A 13 -8.63 2.24 -10.99
N ASP A 14 -7.88 1.31 -10.39
CA ASP A 14 -7.73 1.28 -8.94
C ASP A 14 -7.16 2.60 -8.42
N THR A 15 -7.85 3.20 -7.47
CA THR A 15 -7.37 4.41 -6.79
C THR A 15 -6.29 4.07 -5.77
N PRO A 16 -5.39 5.01 -5.43
CA PRO A 16 -4.38 4.78 -4.38
C PRO A 16 -4.98 4.32 -3.05
N SER A 17 -6.15 4.86 -2.68
CA SER A 17 -6.86 4.50 -1.44
C SER A 17 -7.32 3.04 -1.44
N GLU A 18 -7.88 2.54 -2.54
CA GLU A 18 -8.32 1.15 -2.66
C GLU A 18 -7.13 0.19 -2.61
N ILE A 19 -6.02 0.53 -3.27
CA ILE A 19 -4.80 -0.26 -3.23
C ILE A 19 -4.26 -0.33 -1.80
N LEU A 20 -4.17 0.80 -1.12
CA LEU A 20 -3.71 0.88 0.27
C LEU A 20 -4.62 0.11 1.23
N ALA A 21 -5.93 0.15 1.03
CA ALA A 21 -6.87 -0.66 1.81
C ALA A 21 -6.57 -2.16 1.67
N ARG A 22 -6.38 -2.65 0.43
CA ARG A 22 -6.04 -4.06 0.20
C ARG A 22 -4.68 -4.44 0.80
N VAL A 23 -3.69 -3.56 0.72
CA VAL A 23 -2.37 -3.75 1.36
C VAL A 23 -2.51 -3.82 2.89
N GLY A 24 -3.24 -2.87 3.49
CA GLY A 24 -3.43 -2.78 4.93
C GLY A 24 -4.24 -3.94 5.52
N GLU A 25 -5.18 -4.51 4.75
CA GLU A 25 -5.94 -5.68 5.14
C GLU A 25 -5.24 -7.01 4.80
N GLY A 26 -4.17 -6.95 3.99
CA GLY A 26 -3.48 -8.15 3.49
C GLY A 26 -4.35 -8.99 2.55
N ARG A 27 -5.32 -8.36 1.87
CA ARG A 27 -6.22 -9.05 0.96
C ARG A 27 -5.59 -9.16 -0.43
N PHE A 28 -5.20 -10.38 -0.79
CA PHE A 28 -4.80 -10.76 -2.14
C PHE A 28 -5.34 -12.16 -2.45
N ALA A 29 -5.66 -12.42 -3.72
CA ALA A 29 -6.21 -13.71 -4.15
C ALA A 29 -5.12 -14.78 -4.29
N MET A 30 -5.36 -15.96 -3.69
CA MET A 30 -4.56 -17.18 -3.83
C MET A 30 -5.38 -18.36 -4.32
N SER A 31 -6.47 -18.08 -5.03
CA SER A 31 -7.39 -19.05 -5.61
C SER A 31 -7.67 -18.68 -7.07
N GLY A 32 -8.04 -19.67 -7.88
CA GLY A 32 -8.35 -19.47 -9.29
C GLY A 32 -7.12 -19.33 -10.19
N GLY A 33 -7.34 -19.47 -11.49
CA GLY A 33 -6.30 -19.37 -12.51
C GLY A 33 -5.09 -20.27 -12.21
N ASN A 34 -3.90 -19.68 -12.20
CA ASN A 34 -2.66 -20.38 -11.90
C ASN A 34 -2.61 -20.93 -10.46
N TRP A 35 -3.26 -20.28 -9.49
CA TRP A 35 -3.22 -20.72 -8.09
C TRP A 35 -3.83 -22.10 -7.85
N ASN A 36 -4.68 -22.59 -8.76
CA ASN A 36 -5.20 -23.96 -8.71
C ASN A 36 -4.10 -25.00 -8.98
N LYS A 37 -3.02 -24.62 -9.67
CA LYS A 37 -1.87 -25.48 -10.00
C LYS A 37 -0.66 -25.23 -9.11
N VAL A 38 -0.62 -24.08 -8.43
CA VAL A 38 0.48 -23.71 -7.53
C VAL A 38 0.39 -24.53 -6.24
N SER A 39 1.52 -25.11 -5.83
CA SER A 39 1.61 -25.96 -4.64
C SER A 39 1.34 -25.19 -3.34
N ASP A 40 0.88 -25.91 -2.31
CA ASP A 40 0.57 -25.30 -1.01
C ASP A 40 1.81 -24.72 -0.32
N LEU A 41 2.98 -25.31 -0.53
CA LEU A 41 4.26 -24.75 -0.07
C LEU A 41 4.55 -23.37 -0.68
N ALA A 42 4.23 -23.17 -1.97
CA ALA A 42 4.40 -21.86 -2.60
C ALA A 42 3.43 -20.84 -2.00
N LYS A 43 2.17 -21.24 -1.81
CA LYS A 43 1.14 -20.38 -1.21
C LYS A 43 1.53 -20.00 0.22
N ASP A 44 1.99 -20.95 1.03
CA ASP A 44 2.47 -20.69 2.39
C ASP A 44 3.60 -19.66 2.41
N LEU A 45 4.63 -19.84 1.57
CA LEU A 45 5.73 -18.89 1.48
C LEU A 45 5.24 -17.47 1.16
N VAL A 46 4.39 -17.32 0.14
CA VAL A 46 3.87 -16.00 -0.27
C VAL A 46 3.01 -15.37 0.84
N ARG A 47 2.20 -16.15 1.57
CA ARG A 47 1.42 -15.63 2.72
C ARG A 47 2.32 -15.06 3.80
N ARG A 48 3.42 -15.75 4.11
CA ARG A 48 4.39 -15.30 5.12
C ARG A 48 5.22 -14.10 4.65
N MET A 49 5.51 -14.00 3.36
CA MET A 49 6.22 -12.86 2.77
C MET A 49 5.36 -11.59 2.67
N LEU A 50 4.07 -11.75 2.37
CA LEU A 50 3.11 -10.64 2.25
C LEU A 50 2.26 -10.44 3.51
N HIS A 51 2.74 -10.92 4.67
CA HIS A 51 2.06 -10.70 5.92
C HIS A 51 1.99 -9.20 6.25
N VAL A 52 0.79 -8.73 6.62
CA VAL A 52 0.50 -7.31 6.95
C VAL A 52 1.40 -6.83 8.08
N ASP A 53 1.38 -7.57 9.18
CA ASP A 53 2.25 -7.34 10.33
C ASP A 53 3.71 -7.65 9.96
N PRO A 54 4.62 -6.64 9.96
CA PRO A 54 6.03 -6.84 9.64
C PRO A 54 6.75 -7.77 10.61
N SER A 55 6.31 -7.86 11.87
CA SER A 55 6.95 -8.73 12.89
C SER A 55 6.70 -10.21 12.61
N LYS A 56 5.61 -10.53 11.92
CA LYS A 56 5.26 -11.89 11.48
C LYS A 56 5.77 -12.19 10.07
N ARG A 57 6.33 -11.20 9.37
CA ARG A 57 6.82 -11.35 8.00
C ARG A 57 8.11 -12.17 8.00
N LEU A 58 8.18 -13.13 7.09
CA LEU A 58 9.33 -14.03 7.00
C LEU A 58 10.60 -13.26 6.62
N PRO A 59 11.67 -13.30 7.44
CA PRO A 59 12.94 -12.66 7.10
C PRO A 59 13.66 -13.42 5.99
N ALA A 60 14.53 -12.72 5.23
CA ALA A 60 15.24 -13.27 4.07
C ALA A 60 15.97 -14.60 4.36
N ARG A 61 16.63 -14.71 5.53
CA ARG A 61 17.34 -15.94 5.92
C ARG A 61 16.40 -17.15 6.06
N GLN A 62 15.18 -16.93 6.55
CA GLN A 62 14.17 -17.98 6.69
C GLN A 62 13.49 -18.29 5.35
N ILE A 63 13.31 -17.29 4.46
CA ILE A 63 12.84 -17.52 3.07
C ILE A 63 13.76 -18.51 2.35
N LEU A 64 15.08 -18.33 2.46
CA LEU A 64 16.06 -19.22 1.82
C LEU A 64 16.04 -20.66 2.36
N GLN A 65 15.56 -20.86 3.59
CA GLN A 65 15.44 -22.17 4.22
C GLN A 65 14.06 -22.80 4.01
N HIS A 66 13.11 -22.08 3.40
CA HIS A 66 11.76 -22.56 3.20
C HIS A 66 11.75 -23.80 2.28
N PRO A 67 10.95 -24.84 2.56
CA PRO A 67 10.93 -26.07 1.75
C PRO A 67 10.69 -25.82 0.26
N TRP A 68 9.83 -24.85 -0.07
CA TRP A 68 9.59 -24.45 -1.47
C TRP A 68 10.85 -23.96 -2.21
N ILE A 69 11.81 -23.36 -1.51
CA ILE A 69 13.08 -22.89 -2.07
C ILE A 69 14.14 -24.00 -2.06
N VAL A 70 14.28 -24.71 -0.93
CA VAL A 70 15.33 -25.74 -0.74
C VAL A 70 15.04 -26.99 -1.58
N GLN A 71 13.79 -27.44 -1.64
CA GLN A 71 13.37 -28.63 -2.36
C GLN A 71 12.96 -28.32 -3.81
N ARG A 72 13.67 -27.41 -4.47
CA ARG A 72 13.39 -26.98 -5.86
C ARG A 72 13.26 -28.12 -6.87
N HIS A 73 13.94 -29.24 -6.62
CA HIS A 73 13.93 -30.44 -7.47
C HIS A 73 12.60 -31.23 -7.38
N GLN A 74 11.79 -30.98 -6.35
CA GLN A 74 10.49 -31.62 -6.13
C GLN A 74 9.33 -30.73 -6.61
N LEU A 75 9.62 -29.55 -7.14
CA LEU A 75 8.58 -28.63 -7.61
C LEU A 75 7.95 -29.16 -8.90
N PRO A 76 6.62 -28.98 -9.07
CA PRO A 76 5.93 -29.43 -10.27
C PRO A 76 6.44 -28.63 -11.48
N ASN A 77 6.73 -29.33 -12.58
CA ASN A 77 7.11 -28.71 -13.84
C ASN A 77 5.87 -28.25 -14.64
N THR A 78 4.95 -27.57 -13.97
CA THR A 78 3.67 -27.15 -14.54
C THR A 78 3.81 -25.77 -15.19
N THR A 79 3.50 -25.68 -16.47
CA THR A 79 3.44 -24.40 -17.18
C THR A 79 2.30 -23.54 -16.65
N LEU A 80 2.66 -22.35 -16.16
CA LEU A 80 1.72 -21.32 -15.73
C LEU A 80 1.27 -20.49 -16.93
N HIS A 81 0.00 -20.11 -16.96
CA HIS A 81 -0.59 -19.36 -18.06
C HIS A 81 -0.69 -17.88 -17.70
N TYR A 82 -0.14 -17.00 -18.54
CA TYR A 82 -0.15 -15.56 -18.35
C TYR A 82 -1.09 -14.90 -19.35
N SER A 83 -2.24 -14.44 -18.89
CA SER A 83 -3.24 -13.75 -19.73
C SER A 83 -2.99 -12.24 -19.84
N GLN A 84 -2.31 -11.64 -18.85
CA GLN A 84 -2.06 -10.20 -18.80
C GLN A 84 -0.82 -9.80 -19.61
N LYS A 85 -0.90 -8.65 -20.29
CA LYS A 85 0.26 -8.07 -20.98
C LYS A 85 1.31 -7.60 -19.97
N PRO A 86 2.62 -7.75 -20.24
CA PRO A 86 3.67 -7.30 -19.33
C PRO A 86 3.58 -5.82 -18.96
N SER A 87 3.16 -4.96 -19.90
CA SER A 87 2.95 -3.53 -19.66
C SER A 87 1.83 -3.23 -18.65
N ALA A 88 0.75 -4.01 -18.67
CA ALA A 88 -0.35 -3.87 -17.72
C ALA A 88 0.09 -4.28 -16.31
N ILE A 89 0.82 -5.38 -16.19
CA ILE A 89 1.40 -5.83 -14.91
C ILE A 89 2.36 -4.77 -14.36
N LYS A 90 3.23 -4.22 -15.22
CA LYS A 90 4.13 -3.13 -14.84
C LYS A 90 3.37 -1.91 -14.34
N GLY A 91 2.33 -1.48 -15.06
CA GLY A 91 1.48 -0.36 -14.64
C GLY A 91 0.82 -0.60 -13.28
N ALA A 92 0.29 -1.80 -13.05
CA ALA A 92 -0.31 -2.17 -11.76
C ALA A 92 0.71 -2.16 -10.60
N ILE A 93 1.92 -2.66 -10.84
CA ILE A 93 3.01 -2.61 -9.86
C ILE A 93 3.40 -1.15 -9.58
N ASP A 94 3.59 -0.34 -10.62
CA ASP A 94 3.95 1.08 -10.49
C ASP A 94 2.88 1.85 -9.70
N SER A 95 1.59 1.59 -9.95
CA SER A 95 0.48 2.17 -9.17
C SER A 95 0.53 1.77 -7.70
N THR A 96 0.91 0.52 -7.40
CA THR A 96 1.03 0.03 -6.02
C THR A 96 2.13 0.76 -5.26
N TYR A 97 3.32 0.88 -5.86
CA TYR A 97 4.44 1.59 -5.24
C TYR A 97 4.12 3.08 -5.03
N ARG A 98 3.54 3.74 -6.03
CA ARG A 98 3.11 5.15 -5.91
C ARG A 98 2.11 5.35 -4.78
N ALA A 99 1.15 4.44 -4.61
CA ALA A 99 0.17 4.54 -3.52
C ALA A 99 0.86 4.45 -2.14
N ILE A 100 1.82 3.53 -1.98
CA ILE A 100 2.59 3.36 -0.73
C ILE A 100 3.47 4.59 -0.45
N GLU A 101 4.19 5.10 -1.45
CA GLU A 101 5.04 6.27 -1.31
C GLU A 101 4.25 7.54 -0.98
N SER A 102 3.09 7.71 -1.61
CA SER A 102 2.17 8.81 -1.32
C SER A 102 1.67 8.76 0.13
N ALA A 103 1.36 7.56 0.65
CA ALA A 103 0.95 7.39 2.04
C ALA A 103 2.07 7.70 3.05
N ALA A 104 3.34 7.43 2.68
CA ALA A 104 4.50 7.70 3.53
C ALA A 104 4.87 9.19 3.60
N ASN A 105 4.44 9.99 2.61
CA ASN A 105 4.70 11.43 2.53
C ASN A 105 3.41 12.22 2.79
N PRO A 106 3.04 12.50 4.06
CA PRO A 106 1.86 13.29 4.34
C PRO A 106 1.99 14.69 3.72
N ALA A 107 0.86 15.20 3.21
CA ALA A 107 0.81 16.51 2.56
C ALA A 107 1.50 17.59 3.43
N PRO A 108 2.23 18.53 2.82
CA PRO A 108 2.94 19.57 3.56
C PRO A 108 1.97 20.35 4.44
N LEU A 109 2.38 20.59 5.69
CA LEU A 109 1.55 21.33 6.65
C LEU A 109 1.26 22.73 6.12
N CYS A 110 0.00 23.13 6.19
CA CYS A 110 -0.37 24.51 5.90
C CYS A 110 0.12 25.44 7.03
N PRO A 111 0.45 26.70 6.72
CA PRO A 111 0.79 27.68 7.75
C PRO A 111 -0.33 27.80 8.78
N VAL A 112 0.04 28.02 10.06
CA VAL A 112 -0.92 28.06 11.19
C VAL A 112 -2.08 29.05 10.95
N ASN A 113 -1.83 30.14 10.23
CA ASN A 113 -2.84 31.16 9.90
C ASN A 113 -3.94 30.67 8.92
N ALA A 114 -3.75 29.54 8.24
CA ALA A 114 -4.77 28.90 7.42
C ALA A 114 -5.81 28.14 8.26
N SER A 115 -5.51 27.85 9.52
CA SER A 115 -6.47 27.23 10.44
C SER A 115 -7.61 28.19 10.78
N ALA A 116 -8.85 27.72 10.67
CA ALA A 116 -10.04 28.48 11.07
C ALA A 116 -9.96 29.03 12.51
N LEU A 117 -9.33 28.28 13.42
CA LEU A 117 -9.11 28.73 14.80
C LEU A 117 -8.15 29.93 14.86
N ALA A 118 -7.04 29.88 14.12
CA ALA A 118 -6.05 30.96 14.06
C ALA A 118 -6.63 32.23 13.42
N GLN A 119 -7.44 32.07 12.36
CA GLN A 119 -8.16 33.18 11.72
C GLN A 119 -9.11 33.88 12.68
N ARG A 120 -9.92 33.13 13.44
CA ARG A 120 -10.82 33.69 14.48
C ARG A 120 -10.04 34.42 15.57
N ARG A 121 -8.95 33.83 16.07
CA ARG A 121 -8.09 34.46 17.09
C ARG A 121 -7.49 35.79 16.59
N ARG A 122 -7.09 35.85 15.31
CA ARG A 122 -6.58 37.09 14.70
C ARG A 122 -7.66 38.17 14.60
N GLN A 123 -8.87 37.81 14.19
CA GLN A 123 -10.00 38.75 14.13
C GLN A 123 -10.39 39.28 15.51
N HIS A 124 -10.35 38.43 16.54
CA HIS A 124 -10.64 38.85 17.92
C HIS A 124 -9.57 39.78 18.49
N ARG A 125 -8.29 39.52 18.18
CA ARG A 125 -7.18 40.40 18.58
C ARG A 125 -7.24 41.77 17.90
N VAL A 126 -7.59 41.83 16.62
CA VAL A 126 -7.74 43.09 15.88
C VAL A 126 -8.91 43.92 16.42
N LYS A 127 -10.04 43.29 16.79
CA LYS A 127 -11.18 43.98 17.42
C LYS A 127 -10.83 44.54 18.81
N SER A 128 -10.09 43.80 19.63
CA SER A 128 -9.63 44.25 20.95
C SER A 128 -8.70 45.47 20.86
N ILE A 129 -7.82 45.53 19.86
CA ILE A 129 -6.90 46.66 19.67
C ILE A 129 -7.63 47.89 19.10
N SER A 130 -8.59 47.69 18.18
CA SER A 130 -9.38 48.78 17.60
C SER A 130 -10.36 49.41 18.61
N GLY A 131 -10.88 48.63 19.56
CA GLY A 131 -11.75 49.13 20.64
C GLY A 131 -11.05 50.03 21.66
N ASN A 132 -9.74 49.85 21.87
CA ASN A 132 -8.99 50.64 22.86
C ASN A 132 -8.53 52.02 22.35
N ALA A 133 -8.63 52.28 21.03
CA ALA A 133 -8.21 53.53 20.42
C ALA A 133 -9.30 54.63 20.43
N LYS A 134 -10.52 54.34 20.90
CA LYS A 134 -11.65 55.29 20.94
C LYS A 134 -11.92 55.91 22.31
N MET A 135 -11.07 55.69 23.32
CA MET A 135 -11.32 56.11 24.70
C MET A 135 -10.29 57.10 25.26
N VAL A 136 -9.62 57.85 24.37
CA VAL A 136 -8.76 58.99 24.76
C VAL A 136 -9.05 60.15 23.82
N ALA A 137 -10.12 60.88 24.10
CA ALA A 137 -10.40 62.23 23.60
C ALA A 137 -11.23 62.95 24.65
#